data_AF-A0A6A3FYK1-F1
#
_entry.id   AF-A0A6A3FYK1-F1
#
_cell.length_a   1.000
_cell.length_b   1.000
_cell.length_c   1.000
_cell.angle_alpha   90.00
_cell.angle_beta   90.00
_cell.angle_gamma   90.00
#
_symmetry.space_group_name_H-M   'P 1'
#
loop_
_entity.id
_entity.type
_entity.pdbx_description
1 polymer ?
#
loop_
_entity_poly.entity_id
_entity_poly.type
_entity_poly.pdbx_seq_one_letter_code
_entity_poly.pdbx_strand_id
1 'polypeptide(L)'
;MYHNFATHPNPEINNLTAFYTEALATGMLLLCIYAITDQRNRSPGTVGTPFAFALMIMALGMSFGMNTGYAMNPARDFAPRLFTYFAGYGSKVFTENGCYFLIPMFAPLIGGVLGAGAYEILVQVQHPHEPSEY
;
A
#
# COMPACT_ATOMS: atom_id res chain seq x y z
N MET A 1 8.84 -21.53 -6.42
CA MET A 1 9.79 -20.69 -7.18
C MET A 1 9.16 -19.39 -7.72
N TYR A 2 7.88 -19.35 -8.13
CA TYR A 2 7.24 -18.08 -8.55
C TYR A 2 6.88 -17.14 -7.38
N HIS A 3 6.69 -17.67 -6.18
CA HIS A 3 6.34 -16.91 -4.96
C HIS A 3 7.36 -15.82 -4.55
N ASN A 4 8.53 -15.78 -5.20
CA ASN A 4 9.55 -14.76 -4.93
C ASN A 4 9.25 -13.41 -5.60
N PHE A 5 8.49 -13.41 -6.69
CA PHE A 5 8.35 -12.23 -7.56
C PHE A 5 7.09 -11.42 -7.26
N ALA A 6 5.99 -12.11 -6.92
CA ALA A 6 4.71 -11.51 -6.59
C ALA A 6 4.28 -11.90 -5.18
N THR A 7 3.28 -11.19 -4.66
CA THR A 7 2.77 -11.46 -3.32
C THR A 7 1.77 -12.62 -3.33
N HIS A 8 1.70 -13.38 -2.24
CA HIS A 8 0.77 -14.50 -2.12
C HIS A 8 0.15 -14.47 -0.72
N PRO A 9 -1.13 -14.82 -0.59
CA PRO A 9 -1.78 -14.82 0.71
C PRO A 9 -1.24 -15.97 1.56
N ASN A 10 -1.26 -15.77 2.87
CA ASN A 10 -1.09 -16.86 3.81
C ASN A 10 -2.21 -17.91 3.59
N PRO A 11 -1.89 -19.22 3.49
CA PRO A 11 -2.88 -20.28 3.31
C PRO A 11 -3.98 -20.32 4.40
N GLU A 12 -3.70 -19.75 5.59
CA GLU A 12 -4.63 -19.75 6.72
C GLU A 12 -5.70 -18.64 6.64
N ILE A 13 -5.55 -17.67 5.72
CA ILE A 13 -6.50 -16.56 5.57
C ILE A 13 -7.36 -16.70 4.32
N ASN A 14 -8.60 -16.21 4.41
CA ASN A 14 -9.48 -16.14 3.25
C ASN A 14 -9.24 -14.86 2.43
N ASN A 15 -9.77 -14.83 1.20
CA ASN A 15 -9.62 -13.70 0.29
C ASN A 15 -10.24 -12.39 0.81
N LEU A 16 -11.28 -12.45 1.66
CA LEU A 16 -11.88 -11.26 2.25
C LEU A 16 -10.93 -10.61 3.27
N THR A 17 -10.32 -11.42 4.14
CA THR A 17 -9.29 -10.97 5.09
C THR A 17 -8.07 -10.44 4.36
N ALA A 18 -7.66 -11.08 3.27
CA ALA A 18 -6.56 -10.59 2.45
C ALA A 18 -6.89 -9.24 1.81
N PHE A 19 -8.10 -9.07 1.28
CA PHE A 19 -8.57 -7.80 0.73
C PHE A 19 -8.58 -6.68 1.78
N TYR A 20 -9.12 -6.96 2.96
CA TYR A 20 -9.13 -6.00 4.07
C TYR A 20 -7.70 -5.61 4.50
N THR A 21 -6.80 -6.60 4.59
CA THR A 21 -5.40 -6.37 4.95
C THR A 21 -4.70 -5.45 3.95
N GLU A 22 -4.82 -5.72 2.64
CA GLU A 22 -4.20 -4.90 1.59
C GLU A 22 -4.81 -3.49 1.55
N ALA A 23 -6.13 -3.38 1.64
CA ALA A 23 -6.81 -2.07 1.67
C ALA A 23 -6.37 -1.24 2.89
N LEU A 24 -6.31 -1.85 4.08
CA LEU A 24 -5.89 -1.16 5.30
C LEU A 24 -4.40 -0.78 5.24
N ALA A 25 -3.53 -1.68 4.80
CA ALA A 25 -2.09 -1.40 4.67
C ALA A 25 -1.82 -0.26 3.68
N THR A 26 -2.48 -0.25 2.52
CA THR A 26 -2.36 0.87 1.56
C THR A 26 -3.00 2.15 2.09
N GLY A 27 -4.12 2.07 2.81
CA GLY A 27 -4.70 3.26 3.43
C GLY A 27 -3.74 3.92 4.42
N MET A 28 -3.11 3.12 5.29
CA MET A 28 -2.08 3.60 6.20
C MET A 28 -0.86 4.15 5.46
N LEU A 29 -0.44 3.48 4.38
CA LEU A 29 0.65 3.95 3.52
C LEU A 29 0.36 5.36 2.98
N LEU A 30 -0.80 5.58 2.37
CA LEU A 30 -1.15 6.88 1.76
C LEU A 30 -1.37 7.96 2.81
N LEU A 31 -1.99 7.63 3.95
CA LEU A 31 -2.13 8.54 5.09
C LEU A 31 -0.77 9.03 5.57
N CYS A 32 0.19 8.11 5.77
CA CYS A 32 1.54 8.46 6.20
C CYS A 32 2.33 9.20 5.12
N ILE A 33 2.14 8.86 3.83
CA ILE A 33 2.77 9.62 2.73
C ILE A 33 2.32 11.07 2.79
N TYR A 34 1.01 11.33 2.87
CA TYR A 34 0.48 12.68 2.97
C TYR A 34 1.04 13.39 4.20
N ALA A 35 1.06 12.73 5.37
CA ALA A 35 1.61 13.28 6.61
C ALA A 35 3.09 13.69 6.50
N ILE A 36 3.90 12.93 5.76
CA ILE A 36 5.33 13.21 5.55
C ILE A 36 5.54 14.31 4.51
N THR A 37 4.72 14.36 3.46
CA THR A 37 4.88 15.32 2.36
C THR A 37 4.22 16.68 2.60
N ASP A 38 3.26 16.74 3.52
CA ASP A 38 2.55 17.97 3.85
C ASP A 38 3.51 19.00 4.47
N GLN A 39 3.65 20.15 3.78
CA GLN A 39 4.52 21.25 4.18
C GLN A 39 3.96 22.07 5.34
N ARG A 40 2.65 21.98 5.60
CA ARG A 40 1.97 22.65 6.72
C ARG A 40 2.01 21.80 7.99
N ASN A 41 2.33 20.51 7.85
CA ASN A 41 2.63 19.61 8.95
C ASN A 41 4.12 19.67 9.34
N ARG A 42 4.47 19.11 10.49
CA ARG A 42 5.86 19.06 10.95
C ARG A 42 6.73 18.22 10.02
N SER A 43 7.52 18.90 9.19
CA SER A 43 8.44 18.25 8.26
C SER A 43 9.57 17.50 8.98
N PRO A 44 9.92 16.28 8.52
CA PRO A 44 11.15 15.58 8.93
C PRO A 44 12.43 16.20 8.32
N GLY A 45 12.30 17.22 7.47
CA GLY A 45 13.41 17.89 6.78
C GLY A 45 13.95 17.08 5.59
N THR A 46 14.66 17.74 4.68
CA THR A 46 15.10 17.16 3.39
C THR A 46 15.90 15.85 3.55
N VAL A 47 16.75 15.77 4.57
CA VAL A 47 17.57 14.57 4.85
C VAL A 47 16.76 13.49 5.59
N GLY A 48 15.76 13.88 6.40
CA GLY A 48 14.94 12.97 7.19
C GLY A 48 13.80 12.33 6.40
N THR A 49 13.30 12.99 5.34
CA THR A 49 12.18 12.49 4.53
C THR A 49 12.39 11.07 3.97
N PRO A 50 13.54 10.73 3.33
CA PRO A 50 13.77 9.37 2.84
C PRO A 50 13.79 8.33 3.97
N PHE A 51 14.34 8.70 5.13
CA PHE A 51 14.38 7.82 6.29
C PHE A 51 12.99 7.60 6.89
N ALA A 52 12.16 8.65 6.95
CA ALA A 52 10.77 8.55 7.37
C ALA A 52 9.98 7.58 6.47
N PHE A 53 10.14 7.67 5.15
CA PHE A 53 9.52 6.72 4.22
C PHE A 53 10.04 5.28 4.41
N ALA A 54 11.34 5.09 4.59
CA ALA A 54 11.93 3.78 4.81
C ALA A 54 11.41 3.12 6.10
N LEU A 55 11.38 3.87 7.21
CA LEU A 55 10.86 3.39 8.49
C LEU A 55 9.36 3.10 8.42
N MET A 56 8.59 3.95 7.73
CA MET A 56 7.16 3.73 7.50
C MET A 56 6.91 2.41 6.74
N ILE A 57 7.61 2.18 5.62
CA ILE A 57 7.47 0.93 4.84
C ILE A 57 7.91 -0.28 5.69
N MET A 58 8.99 -0.15 6.46
CA MET A 58 9.46 -1.20 7.36
C MET A 58 8.41 -1.55 8.42
N ALA A 59 7.80 -0.54 9.07
CA ALA A 59 6.75 -0.74 10.05
C ALA A 59 5.53 -1.46 9.43
N LEU A 60 5.07 -1.02 8.26
CA LEU A 60 3.96 -1.65 7.55
C LEU A 60 4.28 -3.10 7.15
N GLY A 61 5.50 -3.35 6.67
CA GLY A 61 5.97 -4.71 6.34
C GLY A 61 5.99 -5.63 7.55
N MET A 62 6.45 -5.15 8.71
CA MET A 62 6.44 -5.93 9.97
C MET A 62 5.03 -6.18 10.49
N SER A 63 4.09 -5.24 10.31
CA SER A 63 2.72 -5.36 10.82
C SER A 63 1.79 -6.18 9.93
N PHE A 64 1.89 -6.02 8.60
CA PHE A 64 0.92 -6.61 7.66
C PHE A 64 1.52 -7.68 6.75
N GLY A 65 2.84 -7.85 6.76
CA GLY A 65 3.51 -8.67 5.75
C GLY A 65 3.25 -10.17 5.84
N MET A 66 2.96 -10.68 7.03
CA MET A 66 2.67 -12.12 7.21
C MET A 66 1.36 -12.58 6.58
N ASN A 67 0.40 -11.66 6.39
CA ASN A 67 -0.93 -12.01 5.87
C ASN A 67 -0.92 -12.11 4.34
N THR A 68 -0.37 -11.10 3.66
CA THR A 68 -0.51 -10.96 2.20
C THR A 68 0.78 -10.62 1.48
N GLY A 69 1.90 -10.46 2.19
CA GLY A 69 3.16 -10.00 1.60
C GLY A 69 3.21 -8.50 1.33
N TYR A 70 2.28 -7.71 1.91
CA TYR A 70 2.21 -6.24 1.85
C TYR A 70 2.38 -5.69 0.43
N ALA A 71 1.55 -6.12 -0.51
CA ALA A 71 1.67 -5.71 -1.90
C ALA A 71 1.56 -4.19 -2.01
N MET A 72 0.52 -3.61 -1.40
CA MET A 72 0.21 -2.19 -1.26
C MET A 72 0.17 -1.34 -2.54
N ASN A 73 0.57 -1.90 -3.68
CA ASN A 73 0.77 -1.23 -4.95
C ASN A 73 0.49 -2.23 -6.10
N PRO A 74 -0.50 -1.93 -6.98
CA PRO A 74 -0.84 -2.79 -8.11
C PRO A 74 0.32 -3.08 -9.06
N ALA A 75 1.18 -2.09 -9.34
CA ALA A 75 2.32 -2.26 -10.25
C ALA A 75 3.41 -3.15 -9.65
N ARG A 76 3.62 -3.07 -8.33
CA ARG A 76 4.59 -3.90 -7.58
C ARG A 76 4.24 -5.37 -7.59
N ASP A 77 2.97 -5.70 -7.80
CA ASP A 77 2.49 -7.08 -7.83
C ASP A 77 2.18 -7.57 -9.26
N PHE A 78 1.48 -6.78 -10.06
CA PHE A 78 1.05 -7.18 -11.41
C PHE A 78 2.22 -7.32 -12.40
N ALA A 79 3.17 -6.38 -12.41
CA ALA A 79 4.27 -6.43 -13.37
C ALA A 79 5.18 -7.67 -13.18
N PRO A 80 5.58 -8.03 -11.94
CA PRO A 80 6.29 -9.28 -11.70
C PRO A 80 5.47 -10.54 -12.03
N ARG A 81 4.14 -10.54 -11.81
CA ARG A 81 3.28 -11.65 -12.26
C ARG A 81 3.28 -11.81 -13.77
N LEU A 82 3.16 -10.70 -14.49
CA LEU A 82 3.20 -10.72 -15.95
C LEU A 82 4.56 -11.21 -16.45
N PHE A 83 5.65 -10.76 -15.84
CA PHE A 83 6.99 -11.26 -16.15
C PHE A 83 7.10 -12.77 -15.92
N THR A 84 6.67 -13.27 -14.76
CA THR A 84 6.72 -14.71 -14.44
C THR A 84 5.84 -15.55 -15.37
N TYR A 85 4.69 -15.04 -15.79
CA TYR A 85 3.88 -15.67 -16.83
C TYR A 85 4.67 -15.88 -18.13
N PHE A 86 5.32 -14.82 -18.63
CA PHE A 86 6.16 -14.91 -19.84
C PHE A 86 7.44 -15.73 -19.64
N ALA A 87 8.00 -15.74 -18.44
CA ALA A 87 9.16 -16.55 -18.08
C ALA A 87 8.87 -18.06 -17.96
N GLY A 88 7.66 -18.51 -18.33
CA GLY A 88 7.31 -19.93 -18.42
C GLY A 88 6.71 -20.53 -17.15
N TYR A 89 6.36 -19.73 -16.14
CA TYR A 89 5.70 -20.22 -14.93
C TYR A 89 4.21 -20.57 -15.15
N GLY A 90 3.66 -20.20 -16.30
CA GLY A 90 2.31 -20.55 -16.74
C GLY A 90 1.21 -19.70 -16.10
N SER A 91 -0.05 -19.97 -16.47
CA SER A 91 -1.23 -19.20 -16.03
C SER A 91 -1.53 -19.29 -14.53
N LYS A 92 -0.88 -20.22 -13.82
CA LYS A 92 -1.05 -20.42 -12.37
C LYS A 92 -0.78 -19.15 -11.56
N VAL A 93 0.10 -18.27 -12.04
CA VAL A 93 0.42 -16.99 -11.38
C VAL A 93 -0.79 -16.04 -11.24
N PHE A 94 -1.82 -16.23 -12.08
CA PHE A 94 -3.07 -15.48 -12.05
C PHE A 94 -4.25 -16.27 -11.50
N THR A 95 -4.24 -17.61 -11.56
CA THR A 95 -5.40 -18.41 -11.11
C THR A 95 -5.30 -18.89 -9.66
N GLU A 96 -4.17 -18.68 -9.00
CA GLU A 96 -3.94 -19.13 -7.62
C GLU A 96 -4.92 -18.49 -6.63
N ASN A 97 -5.32 -19.28 -5.62
CA ASN A 97 -6.21 -18.90 -4.51
C ASN A 97 -7.51 -18.19 -4.96
N GLY A 98 -8.11 -18.65 -6.06
CA GLY A 98 -9.34 -18.06 -6.60
C GLY A 98 -9.11 -16.67 -7.20
N CYS A 99 -8.07 -16.54 -8.05
CA CYS A 99 -7.67 -15.29 -8.69
C CYS A 99 -7.19 -14.21 -7.71
N TYR A 100 -6.31 -14.59 -6.79
CA TYR A 100 -5.74 -13.69 -5.78
C TYR A 100 -5.19 -12.38 -6.35
N PHE A 101 -4.61 -12.39 -7.56
CA PHE A 101 -4.02 -11.21 -8.20
C PHE A 101 -4.98 -10.00 -8.33
N LEU A 102 -6.29 -10.23 -8.29
CA LEU A 102 -7.30 -9.17 -8.29
C LEU A 102 -7.26 -8.35 -7.00
N ILE A 103 -6.90 -8.97 -5.87
CA ILE A 103 -6.85 -8.32 -4.56
C ILE A 103 -5.77 -7.23 -4.53
N PRO A 104 -4.47 -7.51 -4.75
CA PRO A 104 -3.44 -6.47 -4.80
C PRO A 104 -3.60 -5.51 -6.00
N MET A 105 -4.50 -5.81 -6.95
CA MET A 105 -4.85 -4.88 -8.03
C MET A 105 -5.89 -3.84 -7.60
N PHE A 106 -6.95 -4.25 -6.89
CA PHE A 106 -8.07 -3.35 -6.55
C PHE A 106 -8.09 -2.88 -5.09
N ALA A 107 -7.69 -3.71 -4.13
CA ALA A 107 -7.70 -3.35 -2.72
C ALA A 107 -6.80 -2.13 -2.43
N PRO A 108 -5.58 -2.02 -2.99
CA PRO A 108 -4.76 -0.83 -2.81
C PRO A 108 -5.37 0.46 -3.36
N LEU A 109 -6.09 0.40 -4.48
CA LEU A 109 -6.73 1.58 -5.06
C LEU A 109 -7.81 2.14 -4.11
N ILE A 110 -8.63 1.25 -3.55
CA ILE A 110 -9.68 1.62 -2.60
C ILE A 110 -9.04 2.10 -1.29
N GLY A 111 -8.09 1.34 -0.75
CA GLY A 111 -7.36 1.67 0.46
C GLY A 111 -6.67 3.04 0.37
N GLY A 112 -5.97 3.29 -0.72
CA GLY A 112 -5.23 4.53 -0.94
C GLY A 112 -6.14 5.77 -0.98
N VAL A 113 -7.29 5.68 -1.66
CA VAL A 113 -8.29 6.77 -1.67
C VAL A 113 -8.84 7.02 -0.27
N LEU A 114 -9.19 5.97 0.47
CA LEU A 114 -9.70 6.09 1.85
C LEU A 114 -8.65 6.67 2.80
N GLY A 115 -7.39 6.23 2.70
CA GLY A 115 -6.28 6.71 3.53
C GLY A 115 -5.93 8.17 3.29
N ALA A 116 -5.83 8.57 2.02
CA ALA A 116 -5.62 9.97 1.64
C ALA A 116 -6.80 10.85 2.10
N GLY A 117 -8.03 10.42 1.83
CA GLY A 117 -9.24 11.14 2.27
C GLY A 117 -9.34 11.25 3.80
N ALA A 118 -8.92 10.23 4.55
CA ALA A 118 -8.86 10.30 5.99
C ALA A 118 -7.85 11.36 6.48
N TYR A 119 -6.67 11.46 5.84
CA TYR A 119 -5.70 12.49 6.18
C TYR A 119 -6.22 13.90 5.91
N GLU A 120 -6.85 14.11 4.76
CA GLU A 120 -7.48 15.38 4.39
C GLU A 120 -8.49 15.83 5.46
N ILE A 121 -9.42 14.95 5.83
CA ILE A 121 -10.52 15.28 6.75
C ILE A 121 -10.03 15.44 8.20
N LEU A 122 -9.09 14.59 8.64
CA LEU A 122 -8.68 14.53 10.05
C LEU A 122 -7.48 15.41 10.39
N VAL A 123 -6.67 15.79 9.39
CA VAL A 123 -5.47 16.61 9.60
C VAL A 123 -5.49 17.87 8.74
N GLN A 124 -5.75 17.75 7.43
CA GLN A 124 -5.57 18.92 6.56
C GLN A 124 -6.58 20.04 6.82
N VAL A 125 -7.84 19.69 7.05
CA VAL A 125 -8.93 20.65 7.36
C VAL A 125 -8.64 21.45 8.63
N GLN A 126 -7.82 20.92 9.53
CA GLN A 126 -7.47 21.50 10.81
C GLN A 126 -6.29 22.49 10.71
N HIS A 127 -5.62 22.60 9.55
CA HIS A 127 -4.55 23.57 9.39
C HIS A 127 -5.08 25.01 9.52
N PRO A 128 -4.36 25.90 10.21
CA PRO A 128 -4.75 27.30 10.34
C PRO A 128 -4.88 27.93 8.95
N HIS A 129 -6.06 28.48 8.62
CA HIS A 129 -6.22 29.25 7.38
C HIS A 129 -5.25 30.44 7.42
N GLU A 130 -4.49 30.64 6.34
CA GLU A 130 -3.71 31.86 6.20
C GLU A 130 -4.69 33.05 6.22
N PRO A 131 -4.40 34.11 7.00
CA PRO A 131 -5.20 35.31 6.92
C PRO A 131 -5.08 35.82 5.49
N SER A 132 -6.21 35.82 4.77
CA SER A 132 -6.32 36.38 3.43
C SER A 132 -5.67 37.75 3.41
N GLU A 133 -4.73 37.97 2.49
CA GLU A 133 -4.23 39.31 2.16
C GLU A 133 -5.45 40.22 1.91
N TYR A 134 -5.69 41.14 2.84
CA TYR A 134 -6.63 42.26 2.68
C TYR A 134 -5.92 43.40 1.97
#